data_AF-A0A8H4XU03-F1
#
_entry.id   AF-A0A8H4XU03-F1
#
_cell.length_a   1.000
_cell.length_b   1.000
_cell.length_c   1.000
_cell.angle_alpha   90.00
_cell.angle_beta   90.00
_cell.angle_gamma   90.00
#
_symmetry.space_group_name_H-M   'P 1'
#
loop_
_entity.id
_entity.type
_entity.pdbx_description
1 polymer ?
#
loop_
_entity_poly.entity_id
_entity_poly.type
_entity_poly.pdbx_seq_one_letter_code
_entity_poly.pdbx_strand_id
1 'polypeptide(L)'
;MAEAHFTAPLSQGFGYGIVVGLGFAFALLMIFITWALKRYQHEVQTSEMFSTAGRTVKSGLVASSVVSSWTWAATLLQSSTVAYEYGVSGPFYYAAGATVQILLFATLAIELKRRAPNAHTFLEVIRARYGTVVHCVFIVFCLMTNILVTAMLLTGGSAVLNALTGMSTPAACFLLPIGVVLYTVFGGIKATFITDYL
;
A
#
# COMPACT_ATOMS: atom_id res chain seq x y z
N MET A 1 1.26 -38.59 -10.50
CA MET A 1 1.86 -37.25 -10.32
C MET A 1 2.42 -37.23 -8.91
N ALA A 2 3.74 -37.19 -8.76
CA ALA A 2 4.35 -37.18 -7.44
C ALA A 2 3.92 -35.89 -6.71
N GLU A 3 3.32 -36.02 -5.52
CA GLU A 3 3.12 -34.89 -4.62
C GLU A 3 4.49 -34.29 -4.34
N ALA A 4 4.75 -33.11 -4.91
CA ALA A 4 5.90 -32.32 -4.52
C ALA A 4 5.69 -31.95 -3.04
N HIS A 5 6.33 -32.71 -2.15
CA HIS A 5 6.41 -32.39 -0.74
C HIS A 5 7.11 -31.03 -0.62
N PHE A 6 6.31 -29.97 -0.51
CA PHE A 6 6.82 -28.62 -0.33
C PHE A 6 7.29 -28.50 1.12
N THR A 7 8.54 -28.89 1.37
CA THR A 7 9.17 -28.66 2.66
C THR A 7 9.48 -27.19 2.76
N ALA A 8 8.70 -26.47 3.57
CA ALA A 8 8.97 -25.06 3.84
C ALA A 8 10.42 -24.90 4.33
N PRO A 9 11.20 -23.98 3.75
CA PRO A 9 12.61 -23.80 4.11
C PRO A 9 12.80 -23.27 5.53
N LEU A 10 11.78 -22.63 6.11
CA LEU A 10 11.79 -22.10 7.47
C LEU A 10 10.69 -22.75 8.32
N SER A 11 10.93 -22.86 9.63
CA SER A 11 9.92 -23.37 10.56
C SER A 11 8.76 -22.38 10.71
N GLN A 12 7.58 -22.89 11.07
CA GLN A 12 6.39 -22.07 11.31
C GLN A 12 6.62 -20.97 12.37
N GLY A 13 7.54 -21.19 13.32
CA GLY A 13 7.91 -20.21 14.33
C GLY A 13 8.53 -18.94 13.74
N PHE A 14 9.33 -19.06 12.67
CA PHE A 14 9.83 -17.89 11.94
C PHE A 14 8.71 -17.14 11.23
N GLY A 15 7.70 -17.83 10.71
CA GLY A 15 6.52 -17.19 10.11
C GLY A 15 5.79 -16.31 11.12
N TYR A 16 5.46 -16.83 12.30
CA TYR A 16 4.79 -16.05 13.33
C TYR A 16 5.70 -14.94 13.88
N GLY A 17 7.00 -15.20 14.01
CA GLY A 17 7.98 -14.20 14.40
C GLY A 17 8.11 -13.04 13.42
N ILE A 18 8.06 -13.29 12.11
CA ILE A 18 8.09 -12.23 11.09
C ILE A 18 6.77 -11.47 11.09
N VAL A 19 5.63 -12.16 11.00
CA VAL A 19 4.32 -11.49 10.90
C VAL A 19 3.99 -10.69 12.14
N VAL A 20 4.13 -11.30 13.32
CA VAL A 20 3.78 -10.66 14.59
C VAL A 20 4.95 -9.85 15.11
N GLY A 21 6.16 -10.41 15.20
CA GLY A 21 7.31 -9.72 15.78
C GLY A 21 7.77 -8.52 14.95
N LEU A 22 8.07 -8.71 13.66
CA LEU A 22 8.48 -7.61 12.80
C LEU A 22 7.32 -6.62 12.57
N GLY A 23 6.10 -7.13 12.38
CA GLY A 23 4.91 -6.30 12.20
C GLY A 23 4.62 -5.39 13.40
N PHE A 24 4.70 -5.92 14.62
CA PHE A 24 4.55 -5.10 15.84
C PHE A 24 5.74 -4.18 16.07
N ALA A 25 6.97 -4.63 15.83
CA ALA A 25 8.16 -3.77 15.97
C ALA A 25 8.08 -2.57 15.01
N PHE A 26 7.67 -2.80 13.76
CA PHE A 26 7.45 -1.73 12.78
C PHE A 26 6.30 -0.81 13.22
N ALA A 27 5.19 -1.37 13.69
CA ALA A 27 4.08 -0.56 14.20
C ALA A 27 4.49 0.32 15.39
N LEU A 28 5.26 -0.21 16.34
CA LEU A 28 5.79 0.53 17.49
C LEU A 28 6.77 1.62 17.06
N LEU A 29 7.67 1.33 16.12
CA LEU A 29 8.56 2.32 15.53
C LEU A 29 7.77 3.49 14.91
N MET A 30 6.71 3.18 14.16
CA MET A 30 5.88 4.20 13.53
C MET A 30 5.04 5.00 14.51
N ILE A 31 4.50 4.36 15.55
CA ILE A 31 3.82 5.05 16.66
C ILE A 31 4.81 5.98 17.36
N PHE A 32 6.05 5.54 17.59
CA PHE A 32 7.10 6.36 18.19
C PHE A 32 7.47 7.55 17.31
N ILE A 33 7.66 7.34 15.99
CA ILE A 33 7.93 8.43 15.03
C ILE A 33 6.77 9.43 15.01
N THR A 34 5.53 8.94 15.00
CA THR A 34 4.33 9.80 15.04
C THR A 34 4.25 10.59 16.34
N TRP A 35 4.54 9.96 17.48
CA TRP A 35 4.61 10.61 18.78
C TRP A 35 5.72 11.67 18.84
N ALA A 36 6.90 11.35 18.30
CA ALA A 36 8.02 12.29 18.23
C ALA A 36 7.66 13.50 17.35
N LEU A 37 7.06 13.27 16.18
CA LEU A 37 6.56 14.35 15.33
C LEU A 37 5.53 15.22 16.05
N LYS A 38 4.56 14.60 16.74
CA LYS A 38 3.57 15.33 17.55
C LYS A 38 4.23 16.17 18.66
N ARG A 39 5.25 15.63 19.32
CA ARG A 39 5.91 16.26 20.48
C ARG A 39 6.91 17.36 20.10
N TYR A 40 7.69 17.17 19.04
CA TYR A 40 8.77 18.07 18.63
C TYR A 40 8.31 19.08 17.56
N GLN A 41 7.38 18.69 16.67
CA GLN A 41 6.86 19.55 15.60
C GLN A 41 5.59 20.31 16.01
N HIS A 42 5.05 20.09 17.22
CA HIS A 42 3.78 20.66 17.71
C HIS A 42 2.59 20.44 16.75
N GLU A 43 2.57 19.28 16.07
CA GLU A 43 1.51 18.97 15.12
C GLU A 43 0.22 18.58 15.83
N VAL A 44 -0.81 19.40 15.65
CA VAL A 44 -2.18 19.09 16.08
C VAL A 44 -2.80 18.19 15.02
N GLN A 45 -3.21 16.99 15.42
CA GLN A 45 -3.91 16.02 14.56
C GLN A 45 -5.34 16.52 14.29
N THR A 46 -5.48 17.45 13.33
CA THR A 46 -6.77 17.86 12.77
C THR A 46 -7.16 16.92 11.63
N SER A 47 -8.44 16.89 11.25
CA SER A 47 -8.91 16.10 10.11
C SER A 47 -8.18 16.46 8.81
N GLU A 48 -7.79 17.72 8.63
CA GLU A 48 -6.97 18.15 7.50
C GLU A 48 -5.55 17.59 7.56
N MET A 49 -4.92 17.57 8.74
CA MET A 49 -3.60 16.94 8.91
C MET A 49 -3.66 15.43 8.67
N PHE A 50 -4.72 14.77 9.14
CA PHE A 50 -4.90 13.33 8.96
C PHE A 50 -5.11 12.94 7.49
N SER A 51 -5.90 13.71 6.74
CA SER A 51 -6.27 13.39 5.34
C SER A 51 -5.37 14.03 4.29
N THR A 52 -4.65 15.12 4.60
CA THR A 52 -3.83 15.85 3.61
C THR A 52 -2.39 16.11 4.06
N ALA A 53 -1.99 15.66 5.26
CA ALA A 53 -0.69 15.98 5.87
C ALA A 53 -0.39 17.50 5.86
N GLY A 54 -1.43 18.34 5.96
CA GLY A 54 -1.34 19.79 5.92
C GLY A 54 -0.76 20.36 4.61
N ARG A 55 -0.66 19.55 3.54
CA ARG A 55 0.04 19.90 2.28
C ARG A 55 1.52 20.31 2.49
N THR A 56 2.13 20.01 3.64
CA THR A 56 3.51 20.42 3.96
C THR A 56 4.57 19.41 3.51
N VAL A 57 4.15 18.31 2.90
CA VAL A 57 5.03 17.20 2.50
C VAL A 57 5.75 17.56 1.21
N LYS A 58 7.09 17.47 1.22
CA LYS A 58 7.94 17.80 0.07
C LYS A 58 7.73 16.80 -1.07
N SER A 59 7.89 17.25 -2.31
CA SER A 59 7.69 16.46 -3.53
C SER A 59 8.49 15.15 -3.56
N GLY A 60 9.68 15.12 -2.96
CA GLY A 60 10.49 13.90 -2.86
C GLY A 60 9.82 12.78 -2.07
N LEU A 61 9.22 13.11 -0.92
CA LEU A 61 8.52 12.12 -0.08
C LEU A 61 7.19 11.67 -0.73
N VAL A 62 6.53 12.59 -1.45
CA VAL A 62 5.34 12.24 -2.24
C VAL A 62 5.69 11.33 -3.43
N ALA A 63 6.84 11.56 -4.08
CA ALA A 63 7.29 10.70 -5.17
C ALA A 63 7.64 9.29 -4.69
N SER A 64 8.36 9.16 -3.57
CA SER A 64 8.66 7.85 -2.97
C SER A 64 7.39 7.12 -2.55
N SER A 65 6.41 7.82 -1.98
CA SER A 65 5.15 7.19 -1.58
C SER A 65 4.35 6.65 -2.76
N VAL A 66 4.35 7.36 -3.89
CA VAL A 66 3.70 6.89 -5.12
C VAL A 66 4.37 5.62 -5.65
N VAL A 67 5.71 5.58 -5.66
CA VAL A 67 6.47 4.40 -6.11
C VAL A 67 6.25 3.22 -5.16
N SER A 68 6.28 3.45 -3.85
CA SER A 68 6.06 2.44 -2.83
C SER A 68 4.65 1.85 -2.90
N SER A 69 3.62 2.70 -3.03
CA SER A 69 2.23 2.29 -3.22
C SER A 69 2.01 1.39 -4.44
N TRP A 70 2.85 1.50 -5.47
CA TRP A 70 2.81 0.64 -6.65
C TRP A 70 3.64 -0.64 -6.49
N THR A 71 4.65 -0.60 -5.64
CA THR A 71 5.61 -1.70 -5.42
C THR A 71 5.11 -2.66 -4.35
N TRP A 72 3.94 -3.26 -4.57
CA TRP A 72 3.39 -4.25 -3.63
C TRP A 72 3.93 -5.66 -3.88
N ALA A 73 3.79 -6.54 -2.89
CA ALA A 73 4.34 -7.90 -2.90
C ALA A 73 3.95 -8.74 -4.13
N ALA A 74 2.68 -8.68 -4.54
CA ALA A 74 2.21 -9.39 -5.73
C ALA A 74 2.91 -8.95 -7.03
N THR A 75 3.25 -7.66 -7.16
CA THR A 75 3.99 -7.13 -8.31
C THR A 75 5.43 -7.64 -8.31
N LEU A 76 6.09 -7.66 -7.14
CA LEU A 76 7.45 -8.21 -7.01
C LEU A 76 7.48 -9.71 -7.30
N LEU A 77 6.50 -10.45 -6.80
CA LEU A 77 6.35 -11.87 -7.08
C LEU A 77 6.13 -12.11 -8.57
N GLN A 78 5.19 -11.39 -9.20
CA GLN A 78 4.92 -11.50 -10.63
C GLN A 78 6.16 -11.16 -11.46
N SER A 79 6.85 -10.07 -11.12
CA SER A 79 8.09 -9.68 -11.81
C SER A 79 9.15 -10.76 -11.72
N SER A 80 9.33 -11.37 -10.54
CA SER A 80 10.27 -12.48 -10.32
C SER A 80 9.88 -13.74 -11.09
N THR A 81 8.59 -14.08 -11.13
CA THR A 81 8.08 -15.22 -11.93
C THR A 81 8.39 -15.02 -13.41
N VAL A 82 8.12 -13.83 -13.95
CA VAL A 82 8.40 -13.51 -15.35
C VAL A 82 9.92 -13.46 -15.60
N ALA A 83 10.73 -13.08 -14.61
CA ALA A 83 12.20 -13.20 -14.69
C ALA A 83 12.66 -14.64 -14.81
N TYR A 84 12.03 -15.54 -14.05
CA TYR A 84 12.35 -16.97 -14.05
C TYR A 84 11.98 -17.62 -15.39
N GLU A 85 10.84 -17.26 -15.95
CA GLU A 85 10.34 -17.84 -17.21
C GLU A 85 11.00 -17.25 -18.46
N TYR A 86 11.23 -15.93 -18.49
CA TYR A 86 11.64 -15.21 -19.69
C TYR A 86 13.01 -14.54 -19.59
N GLY A 87 13.72 -14.70 -18.47
CA GLY A 87 14.99 -14.03 -18.21
C GLY A 87 14.84 -12.52 -17.96
N VAL A 88 15.93 -11.77 -18.12
CA VAL A 88 16.00 -10.33 -17.78
C VAL A 88 15.04 -9.45 -18.60
N SER A 89 14.68 -9.89 -19.81
CA SER A 89 13.73 -9.16 -20.66
C SER A 89 12.32 -9.11 -20.06
N GLY A 90 11.92 -10.16 -19.33
CA GLY A 90 10.61 -10.27 -18.71
C GLY A 90 10.28 -9.13 -17.74
N PRO A 91 11.06 -8.96 -16.65
CA PRO A 91 10.92 -7.84 -15.71
C PRO A 91 11.04 -6.48 -16.38
N PHE A 92 11.92 -6.35 -17.38
CA PHE A 92 12.09 -5.09 -18.10
C PHE A 92 10.80 -4.65 -18.82
N TYR A 93 10.18 -5.55 -19.59
CA TYR A 93 8.92 -5.24 -20.26
C TYR A 93 7.76 -5.03 -19.28
N TYR A 94 7.72 -5.79 -18.19
CA TYR A 94 6.75 -5.59 -17.12
C TYR A 94 6.88 -4.20 -16.48
N ALA A 95 8.10 -3.80 -16.10
CA ALA A 95 8.39 -2.50 -15.52
C ALA A 95 8.14 -1.35 -16.50
N ALA A 96 8.48 -1.53 -17.78
CA ALA A 96 8.20 -0.54 -18.82
C ALA A 96 6.69 -0.30 -18.98
N GLY A 97 5.89 -1.36 -19.04
CA GLY A 97 4.43 -1.26 -19.12
C GLY A 97 3.81 -0.55 -17.91
N ALA A 98 4.28 -0.87 -16.70
CA ALA A 98 3.84 -0.20 -15.48
C ALA A 98 4.24 1.29 -15.43
N THR A 99 5.46 1.63 -15.85
CA THR A 99 5.97 3.01 -15.84
C THR A 99 5.12 3.93 -16.71
N VAL A 100 4.71 3.46 -17.90
CA VAL A 100 3.86 4.25 -18.80
C VAL A 100 2.52 4.59 -18.13
N GLN A 101 1.91 3.63 -17.42
CA GLN A 101 0.63 3.85 -16.73
C GLN A 101 0.76 4.90 -15.61
N ILE A 102 1.82 4.83 -14.81
CA ILE A 102 2.08 5.80 -13.73
C ILE A 102 2.32 7.19 -14.30
N LEU A 103 3.09 7.32 -15.38
CA LEU A 103 3.34 8.61 -16.03
C LEU A 103 2.06 9.25 -16.58
N LEU A 104 1.23 8.46 -17.27
CA LEU A 104 -0.07 8.94 -17.75
C LEU A 104 -0.98 9.36 -16.60
N PHE A 105 -1.06 8.56 -15.54
CA PHE A 105 -1.88 8.90 -14.38
C PHE A 105 -1.36 10.14 -13.64
N ALA A 106 -0.04 10.31 -13.53
CA ALA A 106 0.57 11.48 -12.92
C ALA A 106 0.21 12.77 -13.69
N THR A 107 0.29 12.75 -15.03
CA THR A 107 -0.11 13.93 -15.83
C THR A 107 -1.59 14.27 -15.67
N LEU A 108 -2.48 13.27 -15.64
CA LEU A 108 -3.91 13.47 -15.38
C LEU A 108 -4.18 14.01 -13.97
N ALA A 109 -3.47 13.50 -12.96
CA ALA A 109 -3.60 13.95 -11.58
C ALA A 109 -3.16 15.42 -11.42
N ILE A 110 -2.06 15.81 -12.06
CA ILE A 110 -1.57 17.20 -12.07
C ILE A 110 -2.61 18.12 -12.71
N GLU A 111 -3.16 17.75 -13.86
CA GLU A 111 -4.16 18.57 -14.56
C GLU A 111 -5.47 18.68 -13.75
N LEU A 112 -5.90 17.59 -13.10
CA LEU A 112 -7.04 17.61 -12.19
C LEU A 112 -6.79 18.57 -11.02
N LYS A 113 -5.58 18.62 -10.47
CA LYS A 113 -5.23 19.53 -9.38
C LYS A 113 -5.08 20.98 -9.79
N ARG A 114 -4.64 21.24 -11.03
CA ARG A 114 -4.66 22.60 -11.61
C ARG A 114 -6.08 23.14 -11.76
N ARG A 115 -7.06 22.27 -12.09
CA ARG A 115 -8.46 22.66 -12.27
C ARG A 115 -9.28 22.69 -10.98
N ALA A 116 -8.96 21.82 -10.01
CA ALA A 116 -9.68 21.70 -8.74
C ALA A 116 -8.70 21.61 -7.54
N PRO A 117 -8.02 22.73 -7.19
CA PRO A 117 -6.97 22.74 -6.18
C PRO A 117 -7.47 22.42 -4.76
N ASN A 118 -8.72 22.76 -4.45
CA ASN A 118 -9.33 22.57 -3.13
C ASN A 118 -10.03 21.21 -2.95
N ALA A 119 -10.15 20.39 -4.01
CA ALA A 119 -10.77 19.07 -3.86
C ALA A 119 -9.91 18.18 -2.95
N HIS A 120 -10.50 17.46 -2.01
CA HIS A 120 -9.77 16.53 -1.16
C HIS A 120 -9.71 15.12 -1.77
N THR A 121 -10.73 14.76 -2.56
CA THR A 121 -10.80 13.47 -3.25
C THR A 121 -11.11 13.67 -4.74
N PHE A 122 -10.72 12.72 -5.59
CA PHE A 122 -11.11 12.75 -7.01
C PHE A 122 -12.63 12.60 -7.20
N LEU A 123 -13.31 11.96 -6.24
CA LEU A 123 -14.76 11.77 -6.24
C LEU A 123 -15.53 13.09 -6.10
N GLU A 124 -15.00 14.08 -5.38
CA GLU A 124 -15.57 15.43 -5.30
C GLU A 124 -15.57 16.13 -6.67
N VAL A 125 -14.50 15.95 -7.45
CA VAL A 125 -14.42 16.48 -8.82
C VAL A 125 -15.45 15.81 -9.72
N ILE A 126 -15.66 14.50 -9.56
CA ILE A 126 -16.70 13.76 -10.29
C ILE A 126 -18.08 14.28 -9.92
N ARG A 127 -18.36 14.51 -8.64
CA ARG A 127 -19.62 15.10 -8.18
C ARG A 127 -19.87 16.48 -8.78
N ALA A 128 -18.86 17.34 -8.77
CA ALA A 128 -18.94 18.69 -9.31
C ALA A 128 -19.18 18.71 -10.82
N ARG A 129 -18.66 17.72 -11.57
CA ARG A 129 -18.75 17.67 -13.03
C ARG A 129 -19.94 16.88 -13.57
N TYR A 130 -20.28 15.75 -12.94
CA TYR A 130 -21.26 14.78 -13.46
C TYR A 130 -22.48 14.59 -12.55
N GLY A 131 -22.53 15.27 -11.40
CA GLY A 131 -23.65 15.23 -10.48
C GLY A 131 -23.63 14.03 -9.51
N THR A 132 -24.66 13.96 -8.67
CA THR A 132 -24.73 13.05 -7.51
C THR A 132 -24.86 11.57 -7.90
N VAL A 133 -25.60 11.26 -8.97
CA VAL A 133 -25.82 9.86 -9.40
C VAL A 133 -24.51 9.21 -9.82
N VAL A 134 -23.73 9.88 -10.67
CA VAL A 134 -22.42 9.39 -11.11
C VAL A 134 -21.44 9.32 -9.94
N HIS A 135 -21.48 10.29 -9.03
CA HIS A 135 -20.68 10.25 -7.80
C HIS A 135 -20.96 9.01 -6.96
N CYS A 136 -22.22 8.64 -6.72
CA CYS A 136 -22.57 7.42 -5.98
C CYS A 136 -22.06 6.15 -6.67
N VAL A 137 -22.20 6.07 -8.00
CA VAL A 137 -21.68 4.92 -8.77
C VAL A 137 -20.17 4.81 -8.61
N PHE A 138 -19.43 5.91 -8.77
CA PHE A 138 -17.98 5.92 -8.60
C PHE A 138 -17.53 5.65 -7.16
N ILE A 139 -18.31 6.05 -6.15
CA ILE A 139 -18.05 5.65 -4.76
C ILE A 139 -18.13 4.14 -4.62
N VAL A 140 -19.18 3.50 -5.14
CA VAL A 140 -19.35 2.04 -5.06
C VAL A 140 -18.19 1.33 -5.75
N PHE A 141 -17.85 1.74 -6.99
CA PHE A 141 -16.69 1.18 -7.69
C PHE A 141 -15.37 1.39 -6.91
N CYS A 142 -15.16 2.57 -6.34
CA CYS A 142 -13.97 2.86 -5.54
C CYS A 142 -13.88 1.94 -4.31
N LEU A 143 -14.99 1.75 -3.58
CA LEU A 143 -15.04 0.87 -2.42
C LEU A 143 -14.80 -0.59 -2.81
N MET A 144 -15.46 -1.07 -3.87
CA MET A 144 -15.28 -2.43 -4.37
C MET A 144 -13.83 -2.68 -4.79
N THR A 145 -13.21 -1.75 -5.53
CA THR A 145 -11.81 -1.86 -5.94
C THR A 145 -10.87 -1.87 -4.74
N ASN A 146 -11.08 -1.00 -3.75
CA ASN A 146 -10.25 -1.00 -2.53
C ASN A 146 -10.37 -2.32 -1.75
N ILE A 147 -11.57 -2.89 -1.66
CA ILE A 147 -11.79 -4.20 -1.01
C ILE A 147 -11.10 -5.32 -1.80
N LEU A 148 -11.25 -5.35 -3.12
CA LEU A 148 -10.62 -6.36 -3.99
C LEU A 148 -9.09 -6.29 -3.93
N VAL A 149 -8.52 -5.08 -4.01
CA VAL A 149 -7.07 -4.85 -3.90
C VAL A 149 -6.57 -5.22 -2.50
N THR A 150 -7.31 -4.90 -1.45
CA THR A 150 -6.93 -5.34 -0.09
C THR A 150 -6.95 -6.86 0.02
N ALA A 151 -8.00 -7.51 -0.47
CA ALA A 151 -8.12 -8.97 -0.45
C ALA A 151 -7.00 -9.67 -1.26
N MET A 152 -6.68 -9.15 -2.45
CA MET A 152 -5.61 -9.73 -3.28
C MET A 152 -4.24 -9.58 -2.61
N LEU A 153 -3.98 -8.46 -1.93
CA LEU A 153 -2.72 -8.22 -1.22
C LEU A 153 -2.59 -9.11 0.01
N LEU A 154 -3.65 -9.25 0.81
CA LEU A 154 -3.65 -10.16 1.97
C LEU A 154 -3.47 -11.61 1.53
N THR A 155 -4.17 -12.03 0.49
CA THR A 155 -4.08 -13.41 -0.03
C THR A 155 -2.71 -13.68 -0.63
N GLY A 156 -2.18 -12.75 -1.43
CA GLY A 156 -0.85 -12.85 -2.04
C GLY A 156 0.26 -12.88 -1.00
N GLY A 157 0.23 -11.98 -0.01
CA GLY A 157 1.20 -11.97 1.10
C GLY A 157 1.15 -13.24 1.94
N SER A 158 -0.06 -13.73 2.24
CA SER A 158 -0.25 -14.97 3.01
C SER A 158 0.21 -16.21 2.25
N ALA A 159 0.01 -16.25 0.92
CA ALA A 159 0.53 -17.33 0.07
C ALA A 159 2.06 -17.37 0.07
N VAL A 160 2.72 -16.21 0.00
CA VAL A 160 4.18 -16.11 0.09
C VAL A 160 4.68 -16.60 1.45
N LEU A 161 4.03 -16.23 2.55
CA LEU A 161 4.41 -16.70 3.89
C LEU A 161 4.18 -18.20 4.08
N ASN A 162 3.10 -18.74 3.52
CA ASN A 162 2.84 -20.18 3.52
C ASN A 162 3.94 -20.93 2.76
N ALA A 163 4.33 -20.44 1.58
CA ALA A 163 5.43 -21.02 0.82
C ALA A 163 6.77 -20.94 1.59
N LEU A 164 7.07 -19.83 2.25
CA LEU A 164 8.35 -19.66 2.94
C LEU A 164 8.45 -20.42 4.28
N THR A 165 7.36 -20.51 5.05
CA THR A 165 7.39 -20.92 6.47
C THR A 165 6.43 -22.05 6.82
N GLY A 166 5.56 -22.45 5.89
CA GLY A 166 4.51 -23.42 6.13
C GLY A 166 3.40 -22.93 7.07
N MET A 167 3.32 -21.62 7.34
CA MET A 167 2.24 -21.03 8.15
C MET A 167 0.89 -21.19 7.45
N SER A 168 -0.16 -21.45 8.23
CA SER A 168 -1.56 -21.46 7.76
C SER A 168 -1.95 -20.12 7.09
N THR A 169 -2.38 -20.18 5.83
CA THR A 169 -2.83 -19.00 5.06
C THR A 169 -3.95 -18.23 5.77
N PRO A 170 -5.00 -18.87 6.34
CA PRO A 170 -6.00 -18.16 7.15
C PRO A 170 -5.40 -17.36 8.31
N ALA A 171 -4.43 -17.92 9.03
CA ALA A 171 -3.82 -17.22 10.17
C ALA A 171 -3.01 -16.00 9.71
N ALA A 172 -2.24 -16.13 8.63
CA ALA A 172 -1.50 -15.02 8.04
C ALA A 172 -2.42 -13.88 7.58
N CYS A 173 -3.56 -14.20 6.94
CA CYS A 173 -4.54 -13.21 6.48
C CYS A 173 -5.11 -12.35 7.62
N PHE A 174 -5.32 -12.92 8.81
CA PHE A 174 -5.82 -12.15 9.96
C PHE A 174 -4.73 -11.41 10.72
N LEU A 175 -3.51 -11.96 10.79
CA LEU A 175 -2.44 -11.38 11.60
C LEU A 175 -1.69 -10.23 10.89
N LEU A 176 -1.44 -10.35 9.59
CA LEU A 176 -0.79 -9.31 8.78
C LEU A 176 -1.43 -7.91 8.91
N PRO A 177 -2.76 -7.75 8.75
CA PRO A 177 -3.37 -6.42 8.79
C PRO A 177 -3.36 -5.77 10.18
N ILE A 178 -3.18 -6.52 11.27
CA ILE A 178 -3.24 -5.96 12.64
C ILE A 178 -2.16 -4.91 12.84
N GLY A 179 -0.90 -5.22 12.50
CA GLY A 179 0.21 -4.28 12.62
C GLY A 179 0.01 -3.04 11.74
N VAL A 180 -0.51 -3.25 10.52
CA VAL A 180 -0.79 -2.18 9.56
C VAL A 180 -1.87 -1.23 10.05
N VAL A 181 -3.00 -1.78 10.52
CA VAL A 181 -4.12 -1.00 11.05
C VAL A 181 -3.67 -0.19 12.27
N LEU A 182 -2.87 -0.77 13.17
CA LEU A 182 -2.39 -0.08 14.35
C LEU A 182 -1.63 1.21 13.99
N TYR A 183 -0.57 1.14 13.17
CA TYR A 183 0.19 2.36 12.86
C TYR A 183 -0.61 3.34 11.99
N THR A 184 -1.50 2.85 11.12
CA THR A 184 -2.31 3.71 10.23
C THR A 184 -3.31 4.54 11.03
N VAL A 185 -3.97 3.95 12.03
CA VAL A 185 -4.95 4.65 12.88
C VAL A 185 -4.31 5.78 13.69
N PHE A 186 -3.09 5.56 14.21
CA PHE A 186 -2.41 6.58 15.01
C PHE A 186 -1.69 7.65 14.18
N GLY A 187 -1.21 7.30 12.99
CA GLY A 187 -0.30 8.14 12.20
C GLY A 187 -0.92 8.97 11.07
N GLY A 188 -2.06 8.52 10.50
CA GLY A 188 -2.67 9.19 9.34
C GLY A 188 -1.77 9.23 8.09
N ILE A 189 -2.15 10.02 7.09
CA ILE A 189 -1.50 10.02 5.75
C ILE A 189 -0.03 10.46 5.79
N LYS A 190 0.35 11.30 6.76
CA LYS A 190 1.75 11.73 6.92
C LYS A 190 2.63 10.59 7.40
N ALA A 191 2.15 9.79 8.35
CA ALA A 191 2.86 8.60 8.78
C ALA A 191 2.94 7.58 7.65
N THR A 192 1.87 7.45 6.84
CA THR A 192 1.90 6.62 5.62
C THR A 192 3.00 7.06 4.66
N PHE A 193 3.17 8.35 4.39
CA PHE A 193 4.28 8.80 3.53
C PHE A 193 5.67 8.53 4.11
N ILE A 194 5.80 8.53 5.43
CA ILE A 194 7.06 8.18 6.09
C ILE A 194 7.29 6.68 6.06
N THR A 195 6.26 5.85 6.28
CA THR A 195 6.38 4.39 6.11
C THR A 195 6.71 4.03 4.69
N ASP A 196 6.11 4.71 3.72
CA ASP A 196 6.33 4.41 2.31
C ASP A 196 7.75 4.77 1.85
N TYR A 197 8.44 5.65 2.59
CA TYR A 197 9.83 6.02 2.34
C TYR A 197 10.84 5.06 3.00
N LEU A 198 10.46 4.42 4.10
CA LEU A 198 11.28 3.45 4.84
C LEU A 198 11.29 2.09 4.15
#